data_AF-A0A850M2H4-F1
#
_entry.id   AF-A0A850M2H4-F1
#
_cell.length_a   1.000
_cell.length_b   1.000
_cell.length_c   1.000
_cell.angle_alpha   90.00
_cell.angle_beta   90.00
_cell.angle_gamma   90.00
#
_symmetry.space_group_name_H-M   'P 1'
#
loop_
_entity.id
_entity.type
_entity.pdbx_description
1 polymer ?
#
loop_
_entity_poly.entity_id
_entity_poly.type
_entity_poly.pdbx_seq_one_letter_code
_entity_poly.pdbx_strand_id
1 'polypeptide(L)'
;MIHVPENFFEVLDVIITKVVFILTKKKLTKKEIHTLWRSGRKFDEFLRNWVIFDIDDFWRRFDEEDLIERKKMIENGEIYLFEDARGIINELKYNNEVKLGIISNTPASIANLELDLIDLSYEKIFHEIYLLGTEQQYKAKPQPDSIIEFMEKYQLSNKNMYIVGDTDLDIQAGKNAKINTILIKREHNRSIEFSANKKPDYIIENLLEIKNLII
;
A
#
# COMPACT_ATOMS: atom_id res chain seq x y z
N MET A 1 5.59 -4.32 -3.97
CA MET A 1 6.45 -4.28 -5.18
C MET A 1 7.67 -3.38 -5.00
N ILE A 2 7.55 -2.35 -4.18
CA ILE A 2 8.61 -1.38 -3.91
C ILE A 2 9.30 -1.76 -2.60
N HIS A 3 10.62 -1.64 -2.57
CA HIS A 3 11.42 -1.69 -1.36
C HIS A 3 11.36 -0.34 -0.65
N VAL A 4 11.26 -0.36 0.67
CA VAL A 4 11.46 0.81 1.54
C VAL A 4 12.51 0.46 2.58
N PRO A 5 13.34 1.43 3.04
CA PRO A 5 14.39 1.16 4.01
C PRO A 5 13.81 0.78 5.38
N GLU A 6 14.59 0.07 6.21
CA GLU A 6 14.11 -0.43 7.53
C GLU A 6 13.62 0.68 8.46
N ASN A 7 14.26 1.86 8.41
CA ASN A 7 13.91 3.03 9.20
C ASN A 7 12.74 3.84 8.61
N PHE A 8 12.09 3.36 7.54
CA PHE A 8 11.02 4.09 6.86
C PHE A 8 9.89 4.51 7.81
N PHE A 9 9.43 3.62 8.68
CA PHE A 9 8.38 3.95 9.67
C PHE A 9 8.87 4.94 10.74
N GLU A 10 10.15 4.94 11.08
CA GLU A 10 10.72 5.93 12.00
C GLU A 10 10.70 7.34 11.39
N VAL A 11 10.91 7.43 10.08
CA VAL A 11 10.80 8.70 9.34
C VAL A 11 9.36 9.22 9.37
N LEU A 12 8.36 8.35 9.18
CA LEU A 12 6.95 8.74 9.31
C LEU A 12 6.61 9.23 10.73
N ASP A 13 7.13 8.58 11.77
CA ASP A 13 6.96 8.99 13.16
C ASP A 13 7.55 10.39 13.43
N VAL A 14 8.70 10.69 12.83
CA VAL A 14 9.33 12.01 12.88
C VAL A 14 8.46 13.07 12.22
N ILE A 15 7.88 12.76 11.05
CA ILE A 15 6.95 13.67 10.35
C ILE A 15 5.72 13.96 11.21
N ILE A 16 5.07 12.93 11.77
CA ILE A 16 3.92 13.11 12.68
C ILE A 16 4.30 14.03 13.84
N THR A 17 5.44 13.78 14.47
CA THR A 17 5.93 14.61 15.59
C THR A 17 6.13 16.06 15.17
N LYS A 18 6.72 16.28 13.99
CA LYS A 18 6.95 17.62 13.42
C LYS A 18 5.64 18.35 13.15
N VAL A 19 4.70 17.71 12.44
CA VAL A 19 3.40 18.32 12.09
C VAL A 19 2.59 18.65 13.35
N VAL A 20 2.48 17.72 14.30
CA VAL A 20 1.78 17.98 15.56
C VAL A 20 2.43 19.12 16.34
N PHE A 21 3.75 19.15 16.43
CA PHE A 21 4.45 20.24 17.12
C PHE A 21 4.23 21.60 16.44
N ILE A 22 4.20 21.65 15.11
CA ILE A 22 3.90 22.88 14.35
C ILE A 22 2.50 23.39 14.71
N LEU A 23 1.49 22.51 14.65
CA LEU A 23 0.08 22.85 14.84
C LEU A 23 -0.28 23.17 16.30
N THR A 24 0.32 22.49 17.27
CA THR A 24 -0.18 22.46 18.66
C THR A 24 0.87 22.77 19.72
N LYS A 25 2.17 22.80 19.35
CA LYS A 25 3.32 22.81 20.27
C LYS A 25 3.41 21.61 21.21
N LYS A 26 2.53 20.60 21.06
CA LYS A 26 2.59 19.35 21.81
C LYS A 26 3.80 18.53 21.35
N LYS A 27 4.52 17.96 22.32
CA LYS A 27 5.52 16.91 22.08
C LYS A 27 4.85 15.55 22.26
N LEU A 28 4.95 14.70 21.25
CA LEU A 28 4.38 13.36 21.28
C LEU A 28 5.34 12.36 21.90
N THR A 29 4.77 11.39 22.61
CA THR A 29 5.45 10.16 23.02
C THR A 29 5.36 9.10 21.91
N LYS A 30 6.30 8.13 21.87
CA LYS A 30 6.21 6.99 20.94
C LYS A 30 4.89 6.23 21.06
N LYS A 31 4.35 6.12 22.28
CA LYS A 31 3.05 5.46 22.54
C LYS A 31 1.91 6.19 21.84
N GLU A 32 1.89 7.51 21.87
CA GLU A 32 0.86 8.32 21.20
C GLU A 32 0.90 8.13 19.68
N ILE A 33 2.09 8.16 19.09
CA ILE A 33 2.29 7.96 17.65
C ILE A 33 1.86 6.54 17.24
N HIS A 34 2.33 5.52 17.94
CA HIS A 34 1.93 4.14 17.70
C HIS A 34 0.42 3.90 17.88
N THR A 35 -0.23 4.66 18.75
CA THR A 35 -1.68 4.58 18.94
C THR A 35 -2.42 5.19 17.77
N LEU A 36 -1.94 6.32 17.23
CA LEU A 36 -2.47 6.92 16.01
C LEU A 36 -2.42 5.94 14.83
N TRP A 37 -1.26 5.32 14.57
CA TRP A 37 -1.12 4.35 13.46
C TRP A 37 -2.07 3.14 13.58
N ARG A 38 -2.42 2.74 14.80
CA ARG A 38 -3.32 1.62 15.08
C ARG A 38 -4.79 2.00 15.21
N SER A 39 -5.11 3.29 15.18
CA SER A 39 -6.47 3.78 15.44
C SER A 39 -7.45 3.45 14.32
N GLY A 40 -6.97 3.11 13.11
CA GLY A 40 -7.81 2.87 11.95
C GLY A 40 -8.74 4.06 11.72
N ARG A 41 -10.05 3.82 11.58
CA ARG A 41 -11.05 4.88 11.37
C ARG A 41 -11.26 5.85 12.54
N LYS A 42 -10.61 5.64 13.69
CA LYS A 42 -10.73 6.49 14.88
C LYS A 42 -9.62 7.52 15.02
N PHE A 43 -8.77 7.69 13.99
CA PHE A 43 -7.63 8.60 14.07
C PHE A 43 -8.05 10.04 14.40
N ASP A 44 -9.23 10.46 13.96
CA ASP A 44 -9.76 11.81 14.17
C ASP A 44 -10.04 12.09 15.67
N GLU A 45 -10.51 11.09 16.43
CA GLU A 45 -10.65 11.20 17.89
C GLU A 45 -9.29 11.51 18.56
N PHE A 46 -8.21 10.86 18.10
CA PHE A 46 -6.87 11.08 18.64
C PHE A 46 -6.32 12.47 18.26
N LEU A 47 -6.50 12.89 17.01
CA LEU A 47 -6.10 14.22 16.55
C LEU A 47 -6.85 15.32 17.32
N ARG A 48 -8.15 15.15 17.55
CA ARG A 48 -8.95 16.08 18.37
C ARG A 48 -8.47 16.15 19.82
N ASN A 49 -8.05 15.03 20.41
CA ASN A 49 -7.43 15.00 21.75
C ASN A 49 -6.08 15.75 21.81
N TRP A 50 -5.43 15.95 20.67
CA TRP A 50 -4.23 16.78 20.56
C TRP A 50 -4.55 18.23 20.18
N VAL A 51 -5.82 18.62 20.18
CA VAL A 51 -6.29 19.97 19.80
C VAL A 51 -6.11 20.25 18.29
N ILE A 52 -6.17 19.19 17.47
CA ILE A 52 -6.17 19.29 16.00
C ILE A 52 -7.61 19.06 15.52
N PHE A 53 -8.28 20.14 15.13
CA PHE A 53 -9.67 20.09 14.65
C PHE A 53 -9.79 20.10 13.13
N ASP A 54 -8.80 20.68 12.45
CA ASP A 54 -8.66 20.64 10.99
C ASP A 54 -7.84 19.39 10.61
N ILE A 55 -8.57 18.30 10.40
CA ILE A 55 -8.01 16.97 10.13
C ILE A 55 -7.42 16.90 8.72
N ASP A 56 -8.02 17.62 7.78
CA ASP A 56 -7.56 17.67 6.40
C ASP A 56 -6.26 18.48 6.31
N ASP A 57 -6.15 19.61 7.02
CA ASP A 57 -4.88 20.37 7.11
C ASP A 57 -3.75 19.54 7.73
N PHE A 58 -4.05 18.72 8.75
CA PHE A 58 -3.07 17.81 9.36
C PHE A 58 -2.52 16.81 8.34
N TRP A 59 -3.40 16.08 7.65
CA TRP A 59 -2.97 15.06 6.69
C TRP A 59 -2.30 15.67 5.47
N ARG A 60 -2.79 16.81 4.98
CA ARG A 60 -2.12 17.54 3.89
C ARG A 60 -0.68 17.90 4.23
N ARG A 61 -0.41 18.39 5.45
CA ARG A 61 0.97 18.69 5.90
C ARG A 61 1.81 17.44 6.08
N PHE A 62 1.22 16.36 6.59
CA PHE A 62 1.90 15.07 6.70
C PHE A 62 2.31 14.55 5.32
N ASP A 63 1.38 14.54 4.37
CA ASP A 63 1.62 14.05 3.01
C ASP A 63 2.65 14.90 2.27
N GLU A 64 2.67 16.23 2.47
CA GLU A 64 3.70 17.13 1.91
C GLU A 64 5.12 16.78 2.40
N GLU A 65 5.25 16.48 3.68
CA GLU A 65 6.54 16.10 4.29
C GLU A 65 6.95 14.67 3.91
N ASP A 66 6.01 13.71 3.87
CA ASP A 66 6.27 12.34 3.42
C ASP A 66 6.72 12.33 1.95
N LEU A 67 6.07 13.15 1.10
CA LEU A 67 6.47 13.31 -0.30
C LEU A 67 7.92 13.78 -0.44
N ILE A 68 8.36 14.73 0.40
CA ILE A 68 9.73 15.26 0.37
C ILE A 68 10.73 14.17 0.79
N GLU A 69 10.46 13.45 1.89
CA GLU A 69 11.38 12.42 2.38
C GLU A 69 11.47 11.24 1.40
N ARG A 70 10.35 10.78 0.83
CA ARG A 70 10.35 9.72 -0.17
C ARG A 70 11.10 10.09 -1.44
N LYS A 71 10.98 11.33 -1.92
CA LYS A 71 11.78 11.81 -3.06
C LYS A 71 13.27 11.68 -2.79
N LYS A 72 13.74 12.12 -1.63
CA LYS A 72 15.16 11.99 -1.23
C LYS A 72 15.58 10.52 -1.17
N MET A 73 14.76 9.65 -0.57
CA MET A 73 15.06 8.22 -0.48
C MET A 73 15.13 7.55 -1.85
N ILE A 74 14.27 7.94 -2.78
CA ILE A 74 14.31 7.48 -4.19
C ILE A 74 15.60 7.95 -4.86
N GLU A 75 15.93 9.24 -4.74
CA GLU A 75 17.16 9.82 -5.33
C GLU A 75 18.44 9.17 -4.76
N ASN A 76 18.41 8.77 -3.49
CA ASN A 76 19.50 8.06 -2.82
C ASN A 76 19.52 6.55 -3.11
N GLY A 77 18.52 6.00 -3.81
CA GLY A 77 18.41 4.57 -4.10
C GLY A 77 18.00 3.69 -2.91
N GLU A 78 17.42 4.27 -1.86
CA GLU A 78 16.93 3.56 -0.67
C GLU A 78 15.52 2.99 -0.91
N ILE A 79 14.69 3.73 -1.67
CA ILE A 79 13.42 3.25 -2.20
C ILE A 79 13.63 2.87 -3.67
N TYR A 80 13.33 1.61 -4.01
CA TYR A 80 13.53 1.08 -5.35
C TYR A 80 12.54 -0.03 -5.68
N LEU A 81 12.34 -0.29 -6.97
CA LEU A 81 11.56 -1.44 -7.43
C LEU A 81 12.36 -2.73 -7.25
N PHE A 82 11.78 -3.75 -6.61
CA PHE A 82 12.43 -5.06 -6.54
C PHE A 82 12.66 -5.65 -7.94
N GLU A 83 13.80 -6.33 -8.15
CA GLU A 83 14.14 -6.93 -9.44
C GLU A 83 13.13 -8.00 -9.89
N ASP A 84 12.57 -8.77 -8.94
CA ASP A 84 11.53 -9.75 -9.26
C ASP A 84 10.20 -9.09 -9.69
N ALA A 85 9.88 -7.92 -9.14
CA ALA A 85 8.75 -7.11 -9.56
C ALA A 85 8.97 -6.56 -10.97
N ARG A 86 10.16 -6.04 -11.25
CA ARG A 86 10.55 -5.60 -12.60
C ARG A 86 10.45 -6.75 -13.61
N GLY A 87 10.93 -7.93 -13.23
CA GLY A 87 10.87 -9.14 -14.04
C GLY A 87 9.44 -9.53 -14.41
N ILE A 88 8.57 -9.72 -13.42
CA ILE A 88 7.18 -10.15 -13.69
C ILE A 88 6.38 -9.10 -14.47
N ILE A 89 6.58 -7.81 -14.18
CA ILE A 89 5.93 -6.72 -14.93
C ILE A 89 6.34 -6.76 -16.40
N ASN A 90 7.64 -6.94 -16.69
CA ASN A 90 8.13 -7.04 -18.06
C ASN A 90 7.59 -8.26 -18.82
N GLU A 91 7.35 -9.36 -18.12
CA GLU A 91 6.75 -10.56 -18.73
C GLU A 91 5.25 -10.36 -19.01
N LEU A 92 4.52 -9.72 -18.10
CA LEU A 92 3.06 -9.58 -18.21
C LEU A 92 2.61 -8.38 -19.04
N LYS A 93 3.45 -7.34 -19.24
CA LYS A 93 3.03 -6.10 -19.92
C LYS A 93 2.53 -6.26 -21.36
N TYR A 94 2.89 -7.36 -22.03
CA TYR A 94 2.41 -7.66 -23.40
C TYR A 94 1.47 -8.87 -23.45
N ASN A 95 1.09 -9.41 -22.30
CA ASN A 95 0.14 -10.51 -22.22
C ASN A 95 -1.30 -9.96 -22.25
N ASN A 96 -1.97 -10.11 -23.39
CA ASN A 96 -3.34 -9.62 -23.57
C ASN A 96 -4.39 -10.44 -22.82
N GLU A 97 -4.05 -11.65 -22.35
CA GLU A 97 -4.94 -12.54 -21.60
C GLU A 97 -4.98 -12.17 -20.11
N VAL A 98 -3.98 -11.43 -19.62
CA VAL A 98 -3.88 -11.02 -18.21
C VAL A 98 -4.22 -9.55 -18.05
N LYS A 99 -5.17 -9.25 -17.16
CA LYS A 99 -5.49 -7.88 -16.74
C LYS A 99 -4.73 -7.54 -15.47
N LEU A 100 -3.96 -6.46 -15.51
CA LEU A 100 -3.14 -5.99 -14.40
C LEU A 100 -3.78 -4.78 -13.74
N GLY A 101 -3.84 -4.79 -12.40
CA GLY A 101 -4.30 -3.65 -11.61
C GLY A 101 -3.37 -3.37 -10.44
N ILE A 102 -3.30 -2.11 -10.03
CA ILE A 102 -2.61 -1.68 -8.80
C ILE A 102 -3.66 -1.23 -7.79
N ILE A 103 -3.51 -1.67 -6.54
CA ILE A 103 -4.34 -1.23 -5.42
C ILE A 103 -3.42 -0.80 -4.29
N SER A 104 -3.43 0.49 -3.95
CA SER A 104 -2.63 1.07 -2.88
C SER A 104 -3.51 1.89 -1.95
N ASN A 105 -3.23 1.82 -0.64
CA ASN A 105 -3.83 2.71 0.37
C ASN A 105 -3.04 4.03 0.51
N THR A 106 -2.10 4.28 -0.41
CA THR A 106 -1.26 5.47 -0.42
C THR A 106 -1.94 6.57 -1.25
N PRO A 107 -1.93 7.84 -0.80
CA PRO A 107 -2.41 8.97 -1.59
C PRO A 107 -1.75 9.04 -2.98
N ALA A 108 -2.51 9.48 -3.98
CA ALA A 108 -2.07 9.48 -5.37
C ALA A 108 -0.75 10.25 -5.60
N SER A 109 -0.58 11.39 -4.92
CA SER A 109 0.65 12.20 -4.99
C SER A 109 1.91 11.43 -4.62
N ILE A 110 1.83 10.57 -3.61
CA ILE A 110 2.94 9.76 -3.11
C ILE A 110 3.07 8.48 -3.94
N ALA A 111 1.96 7.80 -4.22
CA ALA A 111 1.97 6.57 -4.98
C ALA A 111 2.50 6.78 -6.41
N ASN A 112 2.25 7.93 -7.03
CA ASN A 112 2.80 8.23 -8.36
C ASN A 112 4.34 8.25 -8.38
N LEU A 113 5.01 8.69 -7.30
CA LEU A 113 6.47 8.60 -7.21
C LEU A 113 6.96 7.15 -7.23
N GLU A 114 6.23 6.26 -6.55
CA GLU A 114 6.55 4.83 -6.53
C GLU A 114 6.29 4.17 -7.90
N LEU A 115 5.23 4.59 -8.59
CA LEU A 115 4.88 4.10 -9.92
C LEU A 115 5.90 4.53 -10.97
N ASP A 116 6.46 5.73 -10.85
CA ASP A 116 7.53 6.23 -11.73
C ASP A 116 8.80 5.34 -11.67
N LEU A 117 9.01 4.58 -10.58
CA LEU A 117 10.11 3.60 -10.47
C LEU A 117 9.92 2.36 -11.33
N ILE A 118 8.68 2.08 -11.76
CA ILE A 118 8.33 0.95 -12.62
C ILE A 118 8.74 1.27 -14.05
N ASP A 119 8.08 2.26 -14.63
CA ASP A 119 8.29 2.81 -15.97
C ASP A 119 7.46 4.10 -16.04
N LEU A 120 7.96 5.16 -16.68
CA LEU A 120 7.20 6.40 -16.92
C LEU A 120 5.92 6.18 -17.75
N SER A 121 5.76 5.00 -18.37
CA SER A 121 4.56 4.55 -19.07
C SER A 121 3.76 3.48 -18.30
N TYR A 122 3.81 3.44 -16.97
CA TYR A 122 3.08 2.44 -16.16
C TYR A 122 1.58 2.39 -16.47
N GLU A 123 0.97 3.50 -16.89
CA GLU A 123 -0.43 3.58 -17.32
C GLU A 123 -0.75 2.71 -18.56
N LYS A 124 0.26 2.35 -19.35
CA LYS A 124 0.10 1.43 -20.49
C LYS A 124 0.22 -0.05 -20.08
N ILE A 125 0.74 -0.30 -18.88
CA ILE A 125 0.98 -1.64 -18.33
C ILE A 125 -0.21 -2.04 -17.46
N PHE A 126 -0.58 -1.17 -16.53
CA PHE A 126 -1.68 -1.39 -15.60
C PHE A 126 -2.97 -0.88 -16.20
N HIS A 127 -3.94 -1.76 -16.30
CA HIS A 127 -5.24 -1.45 -16.86
C HIS A 127 -6.04 -0.54 -15.91
N GLU A 128 -5.85 -0.71 -14.60
CA GLU A 128 -6.44 0.16 -13.57
C GLU A 128 -5.47 0.40 -12.42
N ILE A 129 -5.58 1.57 -11.81
CA ILE A 129 -4.76 1.99 -10.67
C ILE A 129 -5.68 2.66 -9.64
N TYR A 130 -5.84 2.01 -8.49
CA TYR A 130 -6.64 2.49 -7.36
C TYR A 130 -5.70 3.01 -6.27
N LEU A 131 -5.58 4.33 -6.16
CA LEU A 131 -4.73 5.03 -5.19
C LEU A 131 -5.62 5.65 -4.11
N LEU A 132 -5.88 4.88 -3.05
CA LEU A 132 -6.84 5.22 -2.02
C LEU A 132 -6.12 5.94 -0.88
N GLY A 133 -6.06 7.27 -0.97
CA GLY A 133 -5.61 8.12 0.12
C GLY A 133 -6.66 8.31 1.22
N THR A 134 -6.38 9.25 2.11
CA THR A 134 -7.23 9.63 3.26
C THR A 134 -8.69 9.91 2.88
N GLU A 135 -8.94 10.55 1.73
CA GLU A 135 -10.27 10.89 1.23
C GLU A 135 -11.17 9.68 0.96
N GLN A 136 -10.58 8.53 0.60
CA GLN A 136 -11.31 7.29 0.25
C GLN A 136 -10.97 6.13 1.18
N GLN A 137 -10.50 6.43 2.40
CA GLN A 137 -10.07 5.43 3.38
C GLN A 137 -11.14 4.37 3.71
N TYR A 138 -12.43 4.70 3.56
CA TYR A 138 -13.52 3.75 3.78
C TYR A 138 -13.57 2.62 2.75
N LYS A 139 -12.94 2.78 1.58
CA LYS A 139 -12.77 1.76 0.53
C LYS A 139 -11.38 1.10 0.55
N ALA A 140 -10.47 1.61 1.37
CA ALA A 140 -9.10 1.12 1.46
C ALA A 140 -9.06 -0.34 1.91
N LYS A 141 -8.02 -1.07 1.48
CA LYS A 141 -7.76 -2.44 1.95
C LYS A 141 -7.78 -2.42 3.49
N PRO A 142 -8.50 -3.33 4.15
CA PRO A 142 -8.91 -4.66 3.68
C PRO A 142 -10.31 -4.71 3.05
N GLN A 143 -10.93 -3.58 2.74
CA GLN A 143 -12.20 -3.59 2.02
C GLN A 143 -12.01 -4.12 0.58
N PRO A 144 -12.98 -4.87 0.03
CA PRO A 144 -12.86 -5.51 -1.27
C PRO A 144 -13.23 -4.58 -2.44
N ASP A 145 -13.64 -3.35 -2.18
CA ASP A 145 -14.28 -2.43 -3.14
C ASP A 145 -13.51 -2.30 -4.45
N SER A 146 -12.22 -1.95 -4.41
CA SER A 146 -11.40 -1.82 -5.64
C SER A 146 -11.20 -3.13 -6.39
N ILE A 147 -11.18 -4.26 -5.68
CA ILE A 147 -11.08 -5.59 -6.29
C ILE A 147 -12.38 -5.92 -7.03
N ILE A 148 -13.53 -5.64 -6.38
CA ILE A 148 -14.86 -5.86 -6.97
C ILE A 148 -15.05 -4.96 -8.19
N GLU A 149 -14.70 -3.68 -8.09
CA GLU A 149 -14.78 -2.73 -9.21
C GLU A 149 -13.94 -3.19 -10.41
N PHE A 150 -12.70 -3.64 -10.17
CA PHE A 150 -11.86 -4.21 -11.22
C PHE A 150 -12.47 -5.47 -11.84
N MET A 151 -12.96 -6.38 -11.00
CA MET A 151 -13.58 -7.64 -11.44
C MET A 151 -14.81 -7.39 -12.32
N GLU A 152 -15.69 -6.48 -11.91
CA GLU A 152 -16.90 -6.11 -12.65
C GLU A 152 -16.57 -5.40 -13.96
N LYS A 153 -15.63 -4.44 -13.95
CA LYS A 153 -15.21 -3.67 -15.13
C LYS A 153 -14.71 -4.56 -16.26
N TYR A 154 -13.98 -5.63 -15.93
CA TYR A 154 -13.42 -6.57 -16.90
C TYR A 154 -14.21 -7.89 -17.02
N GLN A 155 -15.36 -8.01 -16.34
CA GLN A 155 -16.21 -9.20 -16.35
C GLN A 155 -15.44 -10.48 -16.01
N LEU A 156 -14.54 -10.39 -15.02
CA LEU A 156 -13.69 -11.49 -14.61
C LEU A 156 -14.41 -12.39 -13.61
N SER A 157 -14.15 -13.69 -13.67
CA SER A 157 -14.59 -14.60 -12.61
C SER A 157 -13.62 -14.57 -11.44
N ASN A 158 -14.15 -14.66 -10.22
CA ASN A 158 -13.35 -14.69 -9.00
C ASN A 158 -12.27 -15.79 -8.98
N LYS A 159 -12.54 -16.95 -9.60
CA LYS A 159 -11.61 -18.09 -9.69
C LYS A 159 -10.31 -17.77 -10.45
N ASN A 160 -10.37 -16.82 -11.38
CA ASN A 160 -9.23 -16.44 -12.23
C ASN A 160 -8.60 -15.11 -11.80
N MET A 161 -8.93 -14.62 -10.61
CA MET A 161 -8.42 -13.37 -10.08
C MET A 161 -7.51 -13.63 -8.88
N TYR A 162 -6.43 -12.87 -8.81
CA TYR A 162 -5.41 -12.96 -7.77
C TYR A 162 -5.12 -11.57 -7.24
N ILE A 163 -5.06 -11.43 -5.91
CA ILE A 163 -4.38 -10.29 -5.29
C ILE A 163 -3.02 -10.75 -4.77
N VAL A 164 -2.00 -9.94 -5.05
CA VAL A 164 -0.63 -10.16 -4.61
C VAL A 164 -0.25 -9.02 -3.69
N GLY A 165 0.17 -9.33 -2.47
CA GLY A 165 0.58 -8.32 -1.50
C GLY A 165 1.50 -8.88 -0.43
N ASP A 166 2.10 -7.99 0.34
CA ASP A 166 3.02 -8.29 1.44
C ASP A 166 2.38 -8.08 2.81
N THR A 167 1.16 -7.54 2.88
CA THR A 167 0.49 -7.24 4.15
C THR A 167 -0.70 -8.17 4.40
N ASP A 168 -1.12 -8.26 5.66
CA ASP A 168 -2.35 -8.95 6.04
C ASP A 168 -3.61 -8.25 5.50
N LEU A 169 -3.54 -6.94 5.26
CA LEU A 169 -4.61 -6.16 4.65
C LEU A 169 -4.88 -6.60 3.20
N ASP A 170 -3.82 -6.89 2.43
CA ASP A 170 -3.94 -7.38 1.05
C ASP A 170 -4.65 -8.74 1.02
N ILE A 171 -4.23 -9.65 1.90
CA ILE A 171 -4.82 -10.98 2.01
C ILE A 171 -6.29 -10.87 2.44
N GLN A 172 -6.59 -10.03 3.44
CA GLN A 172 -7.96 -9.82 3.88
C GLN A 172 -8.83 -9.21 2.78
N ALA A 173 -8.31 -8.27 1.98
CA ALA A 173 -9.04 -7.70 0.86
C ALA A 173 -9.43 -8.77 -0.17
N GLY A 174 -8.49 -9.63 -0.56
CA GLY A 174 -8.77 -10.73 -1.50
C GLY A 174 -9.77 -11.76 -0.95
N LYS A 175 -9.65 -12.11 0.33
CA LYS A 175 -10.63 -13.00 1.00
C LYS A 175 -12.03 -12.39 1.04
N ASN A 176 -12.14 -11.10 1.37
CA ASN A 176 -13.41 -10.38 1.37
C ASN A 176 -14.03 -10.31 -0.04
N ALA A 177 -13.19 -10.20 -1.07
CA ALA A 177 -13.61 -10.24 -2.48
C ALA A 177 -13.83 -11.67 -3.02
N LYS A 178 -13.52 -12.71 -2.22
CA LYS A 178 -13.62 -14.14 -2.59
C LYS A 178 -12.78 -14.52 -3.82
N ILE A 179 -11.59 -13.94 -3.94
CA ILE A 179 -10.59 -14.24 -4.98
C ILE A 179 -9.38 -14.97 -4.39
N ASN A 180 -8.49 -15.46 -5.24
CA ASN A 180 -7.24 -16.08 -4.78
C ASN A 180 -6.30 -15.04 -4.19
N THR A 181 -5.57 -15.42 -3.15
CA THR A 181 -4.66 -14.55 -2.40
C THR A 181 -3.24 -15.08 -2.42
N ILE A 182 -2.28 -14.23 -2.78
CA ILE A 182 -0.86 -14.55 -2.83
C ILE A 182 -0.13 -13.60 -1.88
N LEU A 183 0.54 -14.16 -0.87
CA LEU A 183 1.45 -13.41 -0.02
C LEU A 183 2.87 -13.50 -0.57
N ILE A 184 3.48 -12.37 -0.89
CA ILE A 184 4.92 -12.30 -1.19
C ILE A 184 5.69 -12.05 0.10
N LYS A 185 6.60 -12.96 0.45
CA LYS A 185 7.49 -12.80 1.61
C LYS A 185 8.59 -11.79 1.30
N ARG A 186 8.71 -10.78 2.17
CA ARG A 186 9.73 -9.75 2.21
C ARG A 186 10.29 -9.69 3.62
N GLU A 187 11.44 -9.04 3.80
CA GLU A 187 12.12 -8.98 5.11
C GLU A 187 11.20 -8.51 6.25
N HIS A 188 10.48 -7.40 6.02
CA HIS A 188 9.59 -6.80 7.02
C HIS A 188 8.37 -7.65 7.40
N ASN A 189 8.01 -8.67 6.61
CA ASN A 189 6.78 -9.46 6.79
C ASN A 189 7.02 -10.95 7.10
N ARG A 190 8.28 -11.35 7.33
CA ARG A 190 8.63 -12.75 7.61
C ARG A 190 7.91 -13.27 8.86
N SER A 191 7.75 -12.42 9.87
CA SER A 191 7.09 -12.72 11.15
C SER A 191 5.57 -12.63 11.14
N ILE A 192 4.91 -12.28 10.03
CA ILE A 192 3.44 -12.24 9.98
C ILE A 192 2.88 -13.64 10.25
N GLU A 193 2.08 -13.74 11.32
CA GLU A 193 1.30 -14.91 11.66
C GLU A 193 -0.15 -14.74 11.17
N PHE A 194 -0.64 -15.72 10.42
CA PHE A 194 -2.03 -15.75 9.97
C PHE A 194 -2.85 -16.70 10.85
N SER A 195 -3.93 -16.19 11.42
CA SER A 195 -4.99 -17.04 11.97
C SER A 195 -5.51 -17.99 10.87
N ALA A 196 -5.93 -19.20 11.22
CA ALA A 196 -6.34 -20.23 10.25
C ALA A 196 -7.30 -19.74 9.15
N ASN A 197 -8.23 -18.85 9.50
CA ASN A 197 -9.27 -18.34 8.60
C ASN A 197 -8.83 -17.13 7.76
N LYS A 198 -7.59 -16.65 7.94
CA LYS A 198 -7.00 -15.51 7.23
C LYS A 198 -5.73 -15.90 6.46
N LYS A 199 -5.46 -17.21 6.32
CA LYS A 199 -4.27 -17.68 5.60
C LYS A 199 -4.38 -17.33 4.11
N PRO A 200 -3.28 -16.87 3.48
CA PRO A 200 -3.24 -16.73 2.04
C PRO A 200 -3.38 -18.10 1.37
N ASP A 201 -3.88 -18.12 0.14
CA ASP A 201 -3.99 -19.36 -0.66
C ASP A 201 -2.60 -19.84 -1.11
N TYR A 202 -1.71 -18.88 -1.40
CA TYR A 202 -0.34 -19.12 -1.81
C TYR A 202 0.63 -18.22 -1.06
N ILE A 203 1.83 -18.72 -0.81
CA ILE A 203 2.96 -17.95 -0.27
C ILE A 203 4.14 -18.16 -1.21
N ILE A 204 4.74 -17.06 -1.64
CA ILE A 204 5.90 -17.04 -2.54
C ILE A 204 7.01 -16.19 -1.91
N GLU A 205 8.26 -16.43 -2.27
CA GLU A 205 9.40 -15.58 -1.87
C GLU A 205 9.90 -14.70 -3.02
N ASN A 206 9.51 -15.05 -4.25
CA ASN A 206 9.87 -14.32 -5.46
C ASN A 206 8.64 -14.11 -6.35
N LEU A 207 8.42 -12.87 -6.82
CA LEU A 207 7.26 -12.54 -7.66
C LEU A 207 7.23 -13.29 -9.01
N LEU A 208 8.35 -13.80 -9.51
CA LEU A 208 8.37 -14.62 -10.73
C LEU A 208 7.68 -15.98 -10.54
N GLU A 209 7.47 -16.45 -9.31
CA GLU A 209 6.75 -17.70 -9.02
C GLU A 209 5.27 -17.63 -9.41
N ILE A 210 4.71 -16.41 -9.53
CA ILE A 210 3.32 -16.17 -9.95
C ILE A 210 3.03 -16.81 -11.31
N LYS A 211 4.03 -16.94 -12.16
CA LYS A 211 3.89 -17.55 -13.49
C LYS A 211 3.36 -18.97 -13.43
N ASN A 212 3.78 -19.75 -12.43
CA ASN A 212 3.32 -21.13 -12.26
C ASN A 212 1.85 -21.22 -11.79
N LEU A 213 1.24 -20.09 -11.43
CA LEU A 213 -0.12 -20.01 -10.90
C LEU A 213 -1.11 -19.41 -11.92
N ILE A 214 -0.64 -18.50 -12.79
CA ILE A 214 -1.50 -17.70 -13.67
C ILE A 214 -1.22 -17.88 -15.17
N ILE A 215 -0.09 -18.50 -15.54
CA ILE A 215 0.34 -18.75 -16.93
C ILE A 215 0.46 -20.27 -17.12
#